data_AF-A0A1J5AL14-F1
#
_entry.id   AF-A0A1J5AL14-F1
#
_cell.length_a   1.000
_cell.length_b   1.000
_cell.length_c   1.000
_cell.angle_alpha   90.00
_cell.angle_beta   90.00
_cell.angle_gamma   90.00
#
_symmetry.space_group_name_H-M   'P 1'
#
loop_
_entity.id
_entity.type
_entity.pdbx_description
1 polymer ?
#
loop_
_entity_poly.entity_id
_entity_poly.type
_entity_poly.pdbx_seq_one_letter_code
_entity_poly.pdbx_strand_id
1 'polypeptide(L)'
;MKKILIPVILAAMIFSCSKSTPSTTYEEGLKPVYISKANAFNLKVETPTTFTYPGKMFLYQSLILVTDVGEGVHILDNSNPVNPKKIAFISIPGVNDASIKNGILYADNFTDLVAFDISNMSNIQFIKRLKNIYPLINQLYPEFATGYFECADTTKGYILRWEKSTLTNPKCYR
;
A
#
# COMPACT_ATOMS: atom_id res chain seq x y z
N MET A 1 29.27 -78.11 -30.96
CA MET A 1 29.68 -76.70 -31.15
C MET A 1 28.47 -75.87 -31.54
N LYS A 2 27.89 -75.06 -30.65
CA LYS A 2 27.01 -73.94 -31.00
C LYS A 2 27.20 -72.85 -29.94
N LYS A 3 27.83 -71.76 -30.36
CA LYS A 3 28.21 -70.62 -29.52
C LYS A 3 26.94 -69.82 -29.20
N ILE A 4 26.66 -69.65 -27.91
CA ILE A 4 25.65 -68.71 -27.42
C ILE A 4 26.34 -67.34 -27.37
N LEU A 5 25.89 -66.40 -28.20
CA LEU A 5 26.20 -64.98 -28.07
C LEU A 5 24.90 -64.26 -27.72
N ILE A 6 24.75 -63.89 -26.44
CA ILE A 6 23.74 -62.94 -25.97
C ILE A 6 24.37 -61.55 -26.11
N PRO A 7 23.81 -60.63 -26.93
CA PRO A 7 24.32 -59.27 -26.95
C PRO A 7 23.79 -58.53 -25.73
N VAL A 8 24.74 -58.22 -24.83
CA VAL A 8 24.63 -57.30 -23.72
C VAL A 8 24.45 -55.88 -24.28
N ILE A 9 23.23 -55.52 -24.67
CA ILE A 9 22.84 -54.16 -25.08
C ILE A 9 21.44 -53.88 -24.54
N LEU A 10 21.28 -53.73 -23.22
CA LEU A 10 20.05 -53.18 -22.64
C LEU A 10 20.22 -52.40 -21.33
N ALA A 11 21.45 -52.10 -20.91
CA ALA A 11 21.69 -51.51 -19.58
C ALA A 11 22.27 -50.07 -19.62
N ALA A 12 21.91 -49.26 -20.61
CA ALA A 12 22.42 -47.89 -20.74
C ALA A 12 21.32 -46.80 -20.87
N MET A 13 20.13 -47.02 -20.30
CA MET A 13 19.05 -46.02 -20.31
C MET A 13 18.41 -45.85 -18.94
N ILE A 14 19.14 -45.33 -17.95
CA ILE A 14 18.52 -44.71 -16.75
C ILE A 14 19.57 -43.93 -15.95
N PHE A 15 20.08 -42.81 -16.47
CA PHE A 15 20.61 -41.72 -15.63
C PHE A 15 20.56 -40.40 -16.41
N SER A 16 19.37 -40.02 -16.90
CA SER A 16 19.09 -38.61 -17.16
C SER A 16 18.47 -38.03 -15.90
N CYS A 17 19.31 -37.62 -14.96
CA CYS A 17 18.90 -36.76 -13.88
C CYS A 17 18.81 -35.34 -14.46
N SER A 18 17.69 -35.01 -15.11
CA SER A 18 17.40 -33.62 -15.40
C SER A 18 17.23 -32.91 -14.06
N LYS A 19 18.25 -32.16 -13.63
CA LYS A 19 18.05 -31.15 -12.61
C LYS A 19 16.93 -30.27 -13.16
N SER A 20 15.73 -30.37 -12.62
CA SER A 20 14.66 -29.44 -12.92
C SER A 20 15.17 -28.07 -12.51
N THR A 21 15.58 -27.26 -13.50
CA THR A 21 15.80 -25.84 -13.27
C THR A 21 14.48 -25.30 -12.73
N PRO A 22 14.44 -24.64 -11.57
CA PRO A 22 13.22 -24.03 -11.09
C PRO A 22 12.70 -23.12 -12.20
N SER A 23 11.51 -23.42 -12.72
CA SER A 23 10.88 -22.56 -13.72
C SER A 23 10.48 -21.26 -13.03
N THR A 24 11.13 -20.16 -13.40
CA THR A 24 10.74 -18.84 -12.92
C THR A 24 9.34 -18.51 -13.44
N THR A 25 8.40 -18.25 -12.54
CA THR A 25 7.06 -17.77 -12.87
C THR A 25 6.97 -16.25 -12.74
N TYR A 26 6.16 -15.64 -13.58
CA TYR A 26 5.86 -14.21 -13.56
C TYR A 26 4.35 -14.04 -13.48
N GLU A 27 3.88 -13.33 -12.48
CA GLU A 27 2.45 -13.14 -12.22
C GLU A 27 2.17 -11.65 -12.01
N GLU A 28 1.03 -11.16 -12.50
CA GLU A 28 0.56 -9.83 -12.14
C GLU A 28 0.05 -9.82 -10.70
N GLY A 29 0.47 -8.82 -9.93
CA GLY A 29 0.13 -8.73 -8.52
C GLY A 29 0.40 -7.36 -7.91
N LEU A 30 0.52 -7.34 -6.58
CA LEU A 30 0.78 -6.12 -5.82
C LEU A 30 2.11 -6.20 -5.08
N LYS A 31 2.93 -5.15 -5.19
CA LYS A 31 4.15 -4.97 -4.39
C LYS A 31 3.94 -3.90 -3.31
N PRO A 32 4.50 -4.06 -2.11
CA PRO A 32 4.43 -3.05 -1.08
C PRO A 32 5.44 -1.92 -1.37
N VAL A 33 4.99 -0.68 -1.15
CA VAL A 33 5.87 0.49 -1.03
C VAL A 33 6.08 0.78 0.43
N TYR A 34 7.34 0.96 0.85
CA TYR A 34 7.69 1.12 2.26
C TYR A 34 8.00 2.57 2.63
N ILE A 35 7.72 2.90 3.89
CA ILE A 35 8.25 4.07 4.58
C ILE A 35 9.04 3.64 5.82
N SER A 36 10.11 4.38 6.14
CA SER A 36 10.92 4.11 7.32
C SER A 36 10.12 4.31 8.61
N LYS A 37 10.45 3.54 9.65
CA LYS A 37 9.82 3.67 10.99
C LYS A 37 9.97 5.07 11.58
N ALA A 38 11.06 5.75 11.27
CA ALA A 38 11.33 7.12 11.73
C ALA A 38 10.39 8.17 11.09
N ASN A 39 9.88 7.89 9.88
CA ASN A 39 9.04 8.83 9.14
C ASN A 39 7.54 8.48 9.16
N ALA A 40 7.18 7.23 9.45
CA ALA A 40 5.80 6.74 9.45
C ALA A 40 4.82 7.58 10.30
N PHE A 41 5.32 8.20 11.36
CA PHE A 41 4.48 8.94 12.32
C PHE A 41 4.69 10.45 12.27
N ASN A 42 5.45 10.95 11.29
CA ASN A 42 5.69 12.38 11.10
C ASN A 42 4.48 12.99 10.38
N LEU A 43 3.67 13.73 11.13
CA LEU A 43 2.50 14.44 10.60
C LEU A 43 2.85 15.91 10.37
N LYS A 44 2.37 16.48 9.26
CA LYS A 44 2.63 17.88 8.92
C LYS A 44 1.43 18.51 8.23
N VAL A 45 1.21 19.80 8.50
CA VAL A 45 0.37 20.65 7.66
C VAL A 45 1.32 21.38 6.71
N GLU A 46 1.05 21.26 5.41
CA GLU A 46 1.91 21.74 4.35
C GLU A 46 1.10 22.56 3.35
N THR A 47 1.82 23.30 2.51
CA THR A 47 1.22 23.99 1.37
C THR A 47 0.61 22.99 0.38
N PRO A 48 -0.39 23.40 -0.41
CA PRO A 48 -0.95 22.57 -1.48
C PRO A 48 0.11 21.85 -2.34
N THR A 49 -0.11 20.56 -2.59
CA THR A 49 0.77 19.74 -3.43
C THR A 49 -0.02 19.02 -4.53
N THR A 50 0.69 18.42 -5.48
CA THR A 50 0.11 17.60 -6.55
C THR A 50 -0.46 16.30 -6.00
N PHE A 51 -1.44 15.72 -6.70
CA PHE A 51 -1.91 14.37 -6.34
C PHE A 51 -0.89 13.33 -6.78
N THR A 52 -0.71 12.29 -5.98
CA THR A 52 0.17 11.16 -6.31
C THR A 52 -0.65 9.90 -6.56
N TYR A 53 -1.43 9.46 -5.57
CA TYR A 53 -2.32 8.30 -5.59
C TYR A 53 -3.69 8.67 -5.00
N PRO A 54 -4.49 9.51 -5.70
CA PRO A 54 -5.77 9.95 -5.19
C PRO A 54 -6.70 8.77 -4.89
N GLY A 55 -7.26 8.79 -3.68
CA GLY A 55 -8.19 7.80 -3.14
C GLY A 55 -9.60 8.36 -3.02
N LYS A 56 -10.23 8.16 -1.86
CA LYS A 56 -11.60 8.64 -1.59
C LYS A 56 -11.66 10.17 -1.58
N MET A 57 -12.78 10.69 -2.06
CA MET A 57 -13.11 12.10 -1.97
C MET A 57 -14.45 12.29 -1.27
N PHE A 58 -14.58 13.38 -0.51
CA PHE A 58 -15.81 13.72 0.18
C PHE A 58 -15.99 15.24 0.32
N LEU A 59 -17.25 15.66 0.40
CA LEU A 59 -17.64 17.05 0.59
C LEU A 59 -17.89 17.33 2.07
N TYR A 60 -17.40 18.48 2.53
CA TYR A 60 -17.73 19.01 3.84
C TYR A 60 -17.92 20.52 3.75
N GLN A 61 -19.17 20.97 3.88
CA GLN A 61 -19.55 22.36 3.59
C GLN A 61 -19.07 22.76 2.18
N SER A 62 -18.33 23.86 2.05
CA SER A 62 -17.71 24.31 0.81
C SER A 62 -16.31 23.71 0.58
N LEU A 63 -15.93 22.63 1.26
CA LEU A 63 -14.65 21.96 1.06
C LEU A 63 -14.81 20.63 0.31
N ILE A 64 -13.87 20.33 -0.57
CA ILE A 64 -13.60 18.97 -1.04
C ILE A 64 -12.35 18.47 -0.32
N LEU A 65 -12.45 17.30 0.29
CA LEU A 65 -11.29 16.59 0.84
C LEU A 65 -11.02 15.37 -0.02
N VAL A 66 -9.74 15.11 -0.29
CA VAL A 66 -9.30 13.96 -1.09
C VAL A 66 -8.15 13.28 -0.34
N THR A 67 -8.33 12.03 0.06
CA THR A 67 -7.22 11.21 0.55
C THR A 67 -6.25 10.94 -0.61
N ASP A 68 -4.96 11.06 -0.38
CA ASP A 68 -3.89 10.62 -1.28
C ASP A 68 -3.23 9.41 -0.61
N VAL A 69 -3.47 8.23 -1.17
CA VAL A 69 -3.25 6.94 -0.49
C VAL A 69 -1.79 6.80 -0.08
N GLY A 70 -1.59 6.67 1.22
CA GLY A 70 -0.27 6.58 1.83
C GLY A 70 0.42 7.93 2.05
N GLU A 71 -0.07 9.03 1.48
CA GLU A 71 0.61 10.34 1.52
C GLU A 71 -0.05 11.32 2.50
N GLY A 72 -1.37 11.49 2.44
CA GLY A 72 -2.07 12.48 3.25
C GLY A 72 -3.48 12.82 2.77
N VAL A 73 -3.96 14.01 3.16
CA VAL A 73 -5.29 14.51 2.79
C VAL A 73 -5.15 15.90 2.16
N HIS A 74 -5.60 16.02 0.92
CA HIS A 74 -5.74 17.31 0.23
C HIS A 74 -7.04 17.99 0.66
N ILE A 75 -6.98 19.29 0.89
CA ILE A 75 -8.14 20.13 1.17
C ILE A 75 -8.27 21.18 0.08
N LEU A 76 -9.45 21.22 -0.54
CA LEU A 76 -9.77 22.12 -1.62
C LEU A 76 -10.96 23.01 -1.23
N ASP A 77 -10.86 24.31 -1.52
CA ASP A 77 -11.99 25.22 -1.53
C ASP A 77 -12.87 24.95 -2.77
N ASN A 78 -14.13 24.64 -2.51
CA ASN A 78 -15.16 24.33 -3.48
C ASN A 78 -16.31 25.36 -3.45
N SER A 79 -16.06 26.58 -2.96
CA SER A 79 -17.04 27.69 -2.99
C SER A 79 -17.45 28.07 -4.41
N ASN A 80 -16.59 27.79 -5.40
CA ASN A 80 -16.94 27.80 -6.81
C ASN A 80 -16.77 26.39 -7.41
N PRO A 81 -17.85 25.60 -7.56
CA PRO A 81 -17.76 24.21 -8.02
C PRO A 81 -17.21 24.02 -9.44
N VAL A 82 -17.27 25.05 -10.30
CA VAL A 82 -16.67 24.95 -11.64
C VAL A 82 -15.16 25.18 -11.64
N ASN A 83 -14.59 25.63 -10.52
CA ASN A 83 -13.16 25.90 -10.37
C ASN A 83 -12.69 25.71 -8.91
N PRO A 84 -12.65 24.46 -8.39
CA PRO A 84 -12.16 24.18 -7.05
C PRO A 84 -10.66 24.46 -6.94
N LYS A 85 -10.22 24.95 -5.78
CA LYS A 85 -8.82 25.37 -5.54
C LYS A 85 -8.21 24.60 -4.39
N LYS A 86 -7.03 24.01 -4.58
CA LYS A 86 -6.26 23.42 -3.48
C LYS A 86 -5.79 24.51 -2.53
N ILE A 87 -6.08 24.36 -1.23
CA ILE A 87 -5.77 25.36 -0.21
C ILE A 87 -4.88 24.84 0.91
N ALA A 88 -4.87 23.53 1.17
CA ALA A 88 -3.96 22.92 2.14
C ALA A 88 -3.70 21.44 1.81
N PHE A 89 -2.61 20.90 2.37
CA PHE A 89 -2.32 19.48 2.41
C PHE A 89 -1.93 19.08 3.84
N ILE A 90 -2.50 18.00 4.35
CA ILE A 90 -2.12 17.42 5.64
C ILE A 90 -1.40 16.11 5.33
N SER A 91 -0.08 16.09 5.49
CA SER A 91 0.72 14.87 5.34
C SER A 91 0.44 13.93 6.50
N ILE A 92 -0.10 12.76 6.16
CA ILE A 92 -0.47 11.69 7.08
C ILE A 92 -0.02 10.38 6.42
N PRO A 93 1.24 9.96 6.62
CA PRO A 93 1.75 8.77 5.97
C PRO A 93 0.88 7.53 6.28
N GLY A 94 0.64 6.67 5.31
CA GLY A 94 -0.15 5.45 5.52
C GLY A 94 -1.64 5.68 5.76
N VAL A 95 -2.17 6.86 5.41
CA VAL A 95 -3.61 7.10 5.36
C VAL A 95 -4.23 6.33 4.21
N ASN A 96 -5.31 5.60 4.49
CA ASN A 96 -6.15 4.96 3.47
C ASN A 96 -7.56 5.53 3.48
N ASP A 97 -8.06 5.92 4.66
CA ASP A 97 -9.37 6.52 4.84
C ASP A 97 -9.30 7.81 5.67
N ALA A 98 -10.35 8.61 5.53
CA ALA A 98 -10.53 9.79 6.34
C ALA A 98 -12.03 10.11 6.46
N SER A 99 -12.40 10.72 7.59
CA SER A 99 -13.75 11.18 7.83
C SER A 99 -13.73 12.51 8.57
N ILE A 100 -14.83 13.24 8.50
CA ILE A 100 -14.92 14.56 9.13
C ILE A 100 -16.23 14.71 9.90
N LYS A 101 -16.12 15.29 11.10
CA LYS A 101 -17.27 15.64 11.93
C LYS A 101 -16.96 16.90 12.74
N ASN A 102 -17.87 17.88 12.68
CA ASN A 102 -17.78 19.14 13.44
C ASN A 102 -16.43 19.86 13.31
N GLY A 103 -15.93 19.98 12.07
CA GLY A 103 -14.63 20.61 11.79
C GLY A 103 -13.42 19.75 12.16
N ILE A 104 -13.61 18.54 12.69
CA ILE A 104 -12.51 17.64 13.03
C ILE A 104 -12.35 16.58 11.95
N LEU A 105 -11.19 16.58 11.31
CA LEU A 105 -10.74 15.54 10.40
C LEU A 105 -10.15 14.38 11.22
N TYR A 106 -10.66 13.19 11.01
CA TYR A 106 -10.13 11.94 11.54
C TYR A 106 -9.55 11.14 10.38
N ALA A 107 -8.32 10.67 10.52
CA ALA A 107 -7.65 9.89 9.48
C ALA A 107 -6.81 8.78 10.12
N ASP A 108 -6.78 7.63 9.47
CA ASP A 108 -5.86 6.55 9.81
C ASP A 108 -4.42 6.95 9.49
N ASN A 109 -3.51 6.47 10.32
CA ASN A 109 -2.06 6.57 10.15
C ASN A 109 -1.46 5.24 10.58
N PHE A 110 -1.42 4.29 9.64
CA PHE A 110 -1.08 2.91 9.93
C PHE A 110 -1.99 2.32 11.03
N THR A 111 -1.42 2.00 12.20
CA THR A 111 -2.12 1.39 13.34
C THR A 111 -2.88 2.40 14.18
N ASP A 112 -2.68 3.69 13.90
CA ASP A 112 -3.14 4.81 14.71
C ASP A 112 -4.29 5.54 14.03
N LEU A 113 -5.06 6.28 14.83
CA LEU A 113 -6.01 7.29 14.36
C LEU A 113 -5.55 8.66 14.81
N VAL A 114 -5.50 9.60 13.88
CA VAL A 114 -5.10 10.98 14.13
C VAL A 114 -6.26 11.92 13.89
N ALA A 115 -6.32 13.00 14.67
CA ALA A 115 -7.35 14.01 14.58
C ALA A 115 -6.74 15.40 14.38
N PHE A 116 -7.29 16.15 13.42
CA PHE A 116 -6.93 17.53 13.13
C PHE A 116 -8.16 18.43 13.21
N ASP A 117 -8.01 19.58 13.85
CA ASP A 117 -8.98 20.66 13.76
C ASP A 117 -8.77 21.38 12.44
N ILE A 118 -9.78 21.31 11.58
CA ILE A 118 -9.84 21.98 10.29
C ILE A 118 -11.02 22.98 10.24
N SER A 119 -11.51 23.44 11.40
CA SER A 119 -12.55 24.48 11.47
C SER A 119 -12.06 25.84 10.95
N ASN A 120 -10.76 26.10 11.01
CA ASN A 120 -10.11 27.29 10.46
C ASN A 120 -8.95 26.88 9.53
N MET A 121 -9.12 27.10 8.22
CA MET A 121 -8.11 26.76 7.20
C MET A 121 -6.79 27.53 7.33
N SER A 122 -6.81 28.72 7.94
CA SER A 122 -5.59 29.48 8.22
C SER A 122 -4.81 28.94 9.43
N ASN A 123 -5.43 28.05 10.21
CA ASN A 123 -4.88 27.53 11.46
C ASN A 123 -5.32 26.09 11.70
N ILE A 124 -4.89 25.17 10.82
CA ILE A 124 -5.12 23.74 11.01
C ILE A 124 -4.26 23.24 12.16
N GLN A 125 -4.86 22.54 13.12
CA GLN A 125 -4.18 22.11 14.35
C GLN A 125 -4.25 20.60 14.54
N PHE A 126 -3.13 19.97 14.84
CA PHE A 126 -3.12 18.60 15.33
C PHE A 126 -3.74 18.55 16.73
N ILE A 127 -4.77 17.73 16.93
CA ILE A 127 -5.45 17.61 18.22
C ILE A 127 -4.90 16.43 19.01
N LYS A 128 -4.99 15.23 18.44
CA LYS A 128 -4.73 13.99 19.18
C LYS A 128 -4.40 12.84 18.24
N ARG A 129 -3.65 11.88 18.80
CA ARG A 129 -3.40 10.57 18.22
C ARG A 129 -3.88 9.49 19.20
N LEU A 130 -4.63 8.53 18.70
CA LEU A 130 -4.93 7.27 19.38
C LEU A 130 -4.05 6.18 18.77
N LYS A 131 -3.15 5.63 19.58
CA LYS A 131 -2.17 4.63 19.12
C LYS A 131 -2.75 3.23 19.12
N ASN A 132 -2.36 2.41 18.16
CA ASN A 132 -2.63 0.97 18.10
C ASN A 132 -4.13 0.61 18.17
N ILE A 133 -4.98 1.38 17.50
CA ILE A 133 -6.41 1.07 17.44
C ILE A 133 -6.75 0.11 16.29
N TYR A 134 -5.89 0.07 15.25
CA TYR A 134 -6.02 -0.86 14.13
C TYR A 134 -4.99 -2.00 14.24
N PRO A 135 -5.38 -3.26 14.03
CA PRO A 135 -4.45 -4.39 14.06
C PRO A 135 -3.38 -4.27 12.96
N LEU A 136 -2.09 -4.41 13.35
CA LEU A 136 -0.98 -4.36 12.40
C LEU A 136 -1.09 -5.43 11.29
N ILE A 137 -1.69 -6.58 11.60
CA ILE A 137 -1.85 -7.68 10.65
C ILE A 137 -2.61 -7.24 9.40
N ASN A 138 -3.55 -6.30 9.51
CA ASN A 138 -4.32 -5.77 8.39
C ASN A 138 -3.47 -4.98 7.38
N GLN A 139 -2.28 -4.53 7.78
CA GLN A 139 -1.34 -3.81 6.90
C GLN A 139 -0.37 -4.75 6.17
N LEU A 140 -0.30 -6.03 6.55
CA LEU A 140 0.66 -6.99 5.98
C LEU A 140 0.15 -7.63 4.68
N TYR A 141 -1.07 -7.29 4.24
CA TYR A 141 -1.66 -7.72 2.99
C TYR A 141 -2.55 -6.61 2.40
N PRO A 142 -2.82 -6.62 1.08
CA PRO A 142 -3.70 -5.64 0.45
C PRO A 142 -5.18 -5.89 0.83
N GLU A 143 -5.80 -4.95 1.55
CA GLU A 143 -7.07 -5.12 2.27
C GLU A 143 -8.30 -5.41 1.37
N PHE A 144 -8.22 -5.20 0.05
CA PHE A 144 -9.32 -5.46 -0.90
C PHE A 144 -8.89 -6.07 -2.24
N ALA A 145 -7.71 -6.68 -2.32
CA ALA A 145 -7.25 -7.36 -3.53
C ALA A 145 -7.28 -8.88 -3.38
N THR A 146 -7.71 -9.57 -4.43
CA THR A 146 -7.56 -11.02 -4.62
C THR A 146 -6.46 -11.24 -5.65
N GLY A 147 -5.60 -12.23 -5.43
CA GLY A 147 -4.46 -12.53 -6.30
C GLY A 147 -3.12 -12.53 -5.59
N TYR A 148 -2.04 -12.61 -6.37
CA TYR A 148 -0.68 -12.63 -5.85
C TYR A 148 -0.24 -11.26 -5.33
N PHE A 149 0.55 -11.28 -4.26
CA PHE A 149 1.26 -10.11 -3.74
C PHE A 149 2.66 -10.49 -3.24
N GLU A 150 3.57 -9.52 -3.22
CA GLU A 150 4.87 -9.71 -2.58
C GLU A 150 4.67 -9.77 -1.06
N CYS A 151 5.19 -10.83 -0.45
CA CYS A 151 5.08 -11.02 1.00
C CYS A 151 5.70 -9.85 1.76
N ALA A 152 4.97 -9.30 2.72
CA ALA A 152 5.40 -8.15 3.49
C ALA A 152 6.70 -8.42 4.27
N ASP A 153 7.73 -7.61 4.01
CA ASP A 153 8.97 -7.53 4.79
C ASP A 153 8.89 -6.41 5.83
N THR A 154 8.68 -6.77 7.09
CA THR A 154 8.56 -5.83 8.21
C THR A 154 9.88 -5.16 8.63
N THR A 155 11.02 -5.62 8.07
CA THR A 155 12.32 -5.00 8.32
C THR A 155 12.50 -3.70 7.52
N LYS A 156 11.79 -3.56 6.39
CA LYS A 156 11.82 -2.37 5.52
C LYS A 156 11.00 -1.19 6.06
N GLY A 157 10.21 -1.39 7.11
CA GLY A 157 9.40 -0.37 7.77
C GLY A 157 7.91 -0.66 7.70
N TYR A 158 7.10 0.38 7.53
CA TYR A 158 5.65 0.26 7.37
C TYR A 158 5.30 0.25 5.88
N ILE A 159 4.25 -0.49 5.51
CA ILE A 159 3.75 -0.51 4.15
C ILE A 159 2.90 0.74 3.95
N LEU A 160 3.44 1.68 3.18
CA LEU A 160 2.82 2.95 2.85
C LEU A 160 1.59 2.75 1.96
N ARG A 161 1.70 1.85 0.98
CA ARG A 161 0.65 1.46 0.03
C ARG A 161 1.07 0.20 -0.74
N TRP A 162 0.14 -0.33 -1.52
CA TRP A 162 0.37 -1.42 -2.47
C TRP A 162 0.27 -0.90 -3.90
N GLU A 163 1.19 -1.31 -4.77
CA GLU A 163 1.23 -0.90 -6.18
C GLU A 163 1.21 -2.11 -7.11
N LYS A 164 0.55 -1.95 -8.27
CA LYS A 164 0.54 -2.99 -9.31
C LYS A 164 1.97 -3.23 -9.82
N SER A 165 2.32 -4.51 -9.96
CA SER A 165 3.63 -4.93 -10.47
C SER A 165 3.54 -6.36 -11.00
N THR A 166 4.39 -6.67 -11.98
CA THR A 166 4.74 -8.06 -12.29
C THR A 166 5.64 -8.59 -11.17
N LEU A 167 5.29 -9.73 -10.59
CA LEU A 167 5.97 -10.39 -9.49
C LEU A 167 6.70 -11.63 -9.99
N THR A 168 7.89 -11.89 -9.45
CA THR A 168 8.69 -13.08 -9.80
C THR A 168 8.57 -14.13 -8.70
N ASN A 169 8.09 -15.33 -9.04
CA ASN A 169 7.88 -16.43 -8.09
C ASN A 169 7.12 -16.01 -6.81
N PRO A 170 5.97 -15.32 -6.90
CA PRO A 170 5.26 -14.84 -5.72
C PRO A 170 4.80 -16.01 -4.84
N LYS A 171 4.92 -15.83 -3.51
CA LYS A 171 4.53 -16.84 -2.51
C LYS A 171 3.26 -16.48 -1.77
N CYS A 172 2.92 -15.21 -1.70
CA CYS A 172 1.75 -14.72 -0.99
C CYS A 172 0.59 -14.51 -1.98
N TYR A 173 -0.59 -14.97 -1.57
CA TYR A 173 -1.82 -14.95 -2.35
C TYR A 173 -2.99 -14.69 -1.42
N ARG A 174 -4.02 -14.00 -1.92
CA ARG A 174 -5.27 -13.75 -1.20
C ARG A 174 -6.47 -14.10 -2.05
#